data_AF-C5M269-F1
#
_entry.id   AF-C5M269-F1
#
_cell.length_a   1.000
_cell.length_b   1.000
_cell.length_c   1.000
_cell.angle_alpha   90.00
_cell.angle_beta   90.00
_cell.angle_gamma   90.00
#
_symmetry.space_group_name_H-M   'P 1'
#
loop_
_entity.id
_entity.type
_entity.pdbx_description
1 polymer ?
#
loop_
_entity_poly.entity_id
_entity_poly.type
_entity_poly.pdbx_seq_one_letter_code
_entity_poly.pdbx_strand_id
1 'polypeptide(L)'
;MYLITQKFYTPIDRFINKFRRKGFLLYTGIILFSVGYIFYSISNLPSIPPERKRKDKMLPKSTRKEIEEEEEVDLGPTDAAIPLEQTNSNDHVINKWSKRKLFEFLFNEKIYPDVDEDLNLVKKQVIEIFEFKKENGTLEEKYISEL
;
A
#
# COMPACT_ATOMS: atom_id res chain seq x y z
N MET A 1 1.70 -70.05 -12.18
CA MET A 1 0.41 -69.56 -11.65
C MET A 1 0.71 -68.33 -10.79
N TYR A 2 -0.06 -67.25 -10.98
CA TYR A 2 0.36 -65.86 -10.86
C TYR A 2 0.84 -65.36 -9.48
N LEU A 3 1.88 -64.51 -9.55
CA LEU A 3 2.44 -63.65 -8.51
C LEU A 3 1.48 -62.50 -8.17
N ILE A 4 0.89 -62.43 -6.98
CA ILE A 4 0.42 -61.17 -6.38
C ILE A 4 0.71 -61.18 -4.86
N THR A 5 1.95 -60.87 -4.50
CA THR A 5 2.27 -60.31 -3.18
C THR A 5 3.16 -59.08 -3.37
N GLN A 6 2.65 -58.06 -4.06
CA GLN A 6 3.25 -56.74 -4.01
C GLN A 6 2.59 -55.97 -2.86
N LYS A 7 3.32 -55.84 -1.75
CA LYS A 7 2.98 -54.97 -0.63
C LYS A 7 2.71 -53.56 -1.17
N PHE A 8 1.46 -53.12 -1.09
CA PHE A 8 1.04 -51.77 -1.46
C PHE A 8 1.65 -50.75 -0.49
N TYR A 9 2.85 -50.26 -0.78
CA TYR A 9 3.45 -49.13 -0.08
C TYR A 9 2.86 -47.83 -0.64
N THR A 10 1.64 -47.49 -0.23
CA THR A 10 0.94 -46.27 -0.65
C THR A 10 1.68 -45.02 -0.15
N PRO A 11 1.71 -43.92 -0.93
CA PRO A 11 2.36 -42.67 -0.51
C PRO A 11 1.81 -42.13 0.82
N ILE A 12 0.55 -42.44 1.13
CA ILE A 12 -0.12 -42.12 2.41
C ILE A 12 0.64 -42.72 3.61
N ASP A 13 1.21 -43.93 3.47
CA ASP A 13 1.94 -44.60 4.54
C ASP A 13 3.30 -43.89 4.82
N ARG A 14 3.93 -43.34 3.77
CA ARG A 14 5.10 -42.45 3.92
C ARG A 14 4.73 -41.15 4.63
N PHE A 15 3.55 -40.59 4.37
CA PHE A 15 3.08 -39.37 5.03
C PHE A 15 2.76 -39.60 6.51
N ILE A 16 2.11 -40.72 6.85
CA ILE A 16 1.79 -41.10 8.24
C ILE A 16 3.07 -41.29 9.06
N ASN A 17 4.07 -41.98 8.50
CA ASN A 17 5.36 -42.16 9.18
C ASN A 17 6.15 -40.85 9.35
N LYS A 18 5.92 -39.85 8.47
CA LYS A 18 6.49 -38.51 8.57
C LYS A 18 5.78 -37.66 9.64
N PHE A 19 4.46 -37.79 9.76
CA PHE A 19 3.65 -37.17 10.81
C PHE A 19 4.03 -37.64 12.22
N ARG A 20 4.50 -38.88 12.33
CA ARG A 20 4.90 -39.51 13.61
C ARG A 20 6.25 -39.02 14.16
N ARG A 21 6.99 -38.16 13.43
CA ARG A 21 8.23 -37.53 13.93
C ARG A 21 7.87 -36.47 14.98
N LYS A 22 8.43 -36.58 16.18
CA LYS A 22 8.12 -35.72 17.35
C LYS A 22 8.18 -34.21 17.06
N GLY A 23 9.11 -33.77 16.19
CA GLY A 23 9.22 -32.35 15.81
C GLY A 23 8.09 -31.86 14.92
N PHE A 24 7.50 -32.73 14.09
CA PHE A 24 6.43 -32.33 13.15
C PHE A 24 5.15 -31.93 13.89
N LEU A 25 4.80 -32.65 14.96
CA LEU A 25 3.64 -32.34 15.82
C LEU A 25 3.76 -30.98 16.51
N LEU A 26 4.98 -30.58 16.89
CA LEU A 26 5.22 -29.27 17.52
C LEU A 26 4.94 -28.14 16.53
N TYR A 27 5.52 -28.21 15.32
CA TYR A 27 5.32 -27.18 14.30
C TYR A 27 3.86 -27.10 13.85
N THR A 28 3.23 -28.24 13.59
CA THR A 28 1.81 -28.26 13.20
C THR A 28 0.91 -27.75 14.32
N GLY A 29 1.20 -28.05 15.59
CA GLY A 29 0.48 -27.53 16.74
C GLY A 29 0.59 -26.00 16.87
N ILE A 30 1.80 -25.44 16.74
CA ILE A 30 2.03 -23.98 16.80
C ILE A 30 1.27 -23.27 15.66
N ILE A 31 1.31 -23.81 14.44
CA ILE A 31 0.61 -23.25 13.29
C ILE A 31 -0.90 -23.28 13.51
N LEU A 32 -1.46 -24.42 13.95
CA LEU A 32 -2.89 -24.56 14.24
C LEU A 32 -3.35 -23.62 15.35
N PHE A 33 -2.56 -23.48 16.42
CA PHE A 33 -2.86 -22.55 17.51
C PHE A 33 -2.85 -21.09 17.03
N SER A 34 -1.86 -20.71 16.22
CA SER A 34 -1.76 -19.36 15.64
C SER A 34 -2.95 -19.04 14.73
N VAL A 35 -3.30 -19.95 13.82
CA VAL A 35 -4.46 -19.78 12.94
C VAL A 35 -5.76 -19.72 13.73
N GLY A 36 -5.95 -20.61 14.71
CA GLY A 36 -7.12 -20.61 15.59
C GLY A 36 -7.25 -19.32 16.40
N TYR A 37 -6.13 -18.77 16.88
CA TYR A 37 -6.10 -17.49 17.58
C TYR A 37 -6.52 -16.32 16.68
N ILE A 38 -6.07 -16.29 15.42
CA ILE A 38 -6.48 -15.28 14.45
C ILE A 38 -7.99 -15.38 14.16
N PHE A 39 -8.51 -16.60 13.96
CA PHE A 39 -9.95 -16.78 13.76
C PHE A 39 -10.77 -16.36 14.99
N TYR A 40 -10.27 -16.68 16.18
CA TYR A 40 -10.88 -16.23 17.44
C TYR A 40 -10.86 -14.72 17.55
N SER A 41 -9.72 -14.06 17.25
CA SER A 41 -9.61 -12.62 17.32
C SER A 41 -10.57 -11.95 16.34
N ILE A 42 -10.63 -12.41 15.09
CA ILE A 42 -11.56 -11.93 14.03
C ILE A 42 -13.02 -12.05 14.50
N SER A 43 -13.39 -13.18 15.08
CA SER A 43 -14.76 -13.45 15.53
C SER A 43 -15.17 -12.60 16.73
N ASN A 44 -14.19 -12.13 17.51
CA ASN A 44 -14.40 -11.31 18.71
C ASN A 44 -14.24 -9.81 18.45
N LEU A 45 -14.02 -9.36 17.21
CA LEU A 45 -14.06 -7.93 16.90
C LEU A 45 -15.49 -7.40 17.03
N PRO A 46 -15.65 -6.19 17.59
CA PRO A 46 -16.94 -5.50 17.54
C PRO A 46 -17.35 -5.34 16.08
N SER A 47 -18.63 -5.62 15.79
CA SER A 47 -19.16 -5.52 14.43
C SER A 47 -18.88 -4.14 13.88
N ILE A 48 -18.04 -4.08 12.83
CA ILE A 48 -17.76 -2.85 12.09
C ILE A 48 -19.12 -2.30 11.64
N PRO A 49 -19.47 -1.05 12.00
CA PRO A 49 -20.76 -0.49 11.65
C PRO A 49 -20.92 -0.57 10.13
N PRO A 50 -22.10 -0.99 9.63
CA PRO A 50 -22.31 -1.20 8.21
C PRO A 50 -21.97 0.08 7.45
N GLU A 51 -21.16 -0.08 6.40
CA GLU A 51 -20.78 1.02 5.52
C GLU A 51 -22.05 1.75 5.09
N ARG A 52 -22.19 3.03 5.50
CA ARG A 52 -23.31 3.86 5.08
C ARG A 52 -23.22 3.96 3.57
N LYS A 53 -24.10 3.25 2.85
CA LYS A 53 -24.29 3.42 1.40
C LYS A 53 -24.45 4.91 1.14
N ARG A 54 -23.41 5.54 0.58
CA ARG A 54 -23.47 6.94 0.17
C ARG A 54 -24.53 7.01 -0.92
N LYS A 55 -25.69 7.56 -0.58
CA LYS A 55 -26.62 8.04 -1.60
C LYS A 55 -25.92 9.24 -2.22
N ASP A 56 -25.43 9.07 -3.44
CA ASP A 56 -24.91 10.15 -4.26
C ASP A 56 -26.01 11.20 -4.46
N LYS A 57 -26.07 12.17 -3.55
CA LYS A 57 -26.76 13.43 -3.79
C LYS A 57 -25.71 14.37 -4.35
N MET A 58 -25.74 14.55 -5.67
CA MET A 58 -25.00 15.61 -6.36
C MET A 58 -25.30 16.95 -5.69
N LEU A 59 -24.28 17.55 -5.08
CA LEU A 59 -24.32 18.92 -4.58
C LEU A 59 -24.02 19.89 -5.74
N PRO A 60 -24.75 21.03 -5.85
CA PRO A 60 -24.49 22.03 -6.88
C PRO A 60 -23.21 22.83 -6.58
N LYS A 61 -22.49 23.17 -7.65
CA LYS A 61 -21.13 23.72 -7.73
C LYS A 61 -20.89 25.14 -7.15
N SER A 62 -21.81 25.72 -6.37
CA SER A 62 -21.72 27.15 -6.01
C SER A 62 -21.07 27.46 -4.66
N THR A 63 -21.02 26.54 -3.69
CA THR A 63 -20.59 26.85 -2.30
C THR A 63 -19.09 26.69 -2.05
N ARG A 64 -18.28 26.37 -3.07
CA ARG A 64 -16.83 26.11 -2.91
C ARG A 64 -15.97 27.38 -2.93
N LYS A 65 -16.50 28.53 -3.36
CA LYS A 65 -15.70 29.74 -3.58
C LYS A 65 -15.59 30.69 -2.38
N GLU A 66 -16.39 30.49 -1.33
CA GLU A 66 -16.49 31.46 -0.22
C GLU A 66 -15.73 31.03 1.04
N ILE A 67 -15.22 29.79 1.09
CA ILE A 67 -14.55 29.24 2.29
C ILE A 67 -13.02 29.33 2.19
N GLU A 68 -12.47 29.66 1.02
CA GLU A 68 -11.01 29.79 0.81
C GLU A 68 -10.43 31.16 1.23
N GLU A 69 -11.25 32.15 1.58
CA GLU A 69 -10.78 33.55 1.74
C GLU A 69 -10.68 34.08 3.19
N GLU A 70 -11.08 33.33 4.23
CA GLU A 70 -11.20 33.89 5.60
C GLU A 70 -10.30 33.30 6.70
N GLU A 71 -9.38 32.37 6.44
CA GLU A 71 -8.53 31.81 7.51
C GLU A 71 -7.02 32.04 7.29
N GLU A 72 -6.65 33.30 7.05
CA GLU A 72 -5.29 33.78 7.25
C GLU A 72 -5.14 34.22 8.72
N VAL A 73 -4.85 33.26 9.61
CA VAL A 73 -4.57 33.52 11.03
C VAL A 73 -3.06 33.73 11.20
N ASP A 74 -2.70 34.98 11.51
CA ASP A 74 -1.37 35.43 11.91
C ASP A 74 -0.96 34.78 13.24
N LEU A 75 0.03 33.88 13.19
CA LEU A 75 0.74 33.36 14.36
C LEU A 75 2.23 33.57 14.16
N GLY A 76 2.77 34.52 14.92
CA GLY A 76 4.17 34.97 14.92
C GLY A 76 5.23 33.90 15.25
N PRO A 77 6.50 34.32 15.36
CA PRO A 77 7.63 33.54 14.88
C PRO A 77 8.05 32.47 15.88
N THR A 78 8.29 31.25 15.38
CA THR A 78 9.13 30.28 16.08
C THR A 78 10.03 29.58 15.09
N ASP A 79 11.32 29.77 15.28
CA ASP A 79 12.40 29.29 14.43
C ASP A 79 12.35 27.76 14.25
N ALA A 80 12.10 27.33 13.02
CA ALA A 80 12.72 26.15 12.41
C ALA A 80 12.51 26.28 10.89
N ALA A 81 13.53 26.82 10.21
CA ALA A 81 13.56 26.94 8.76
C ALA A 81 13.61 25.55 8.10
N ILE A 82 12.45 24.95 7.89
CA ILE A 82 12.23 24.02 6.77
C ILE A 82 11.59 24.90 5.69
N PRO A 83 12.23 25.11 4.52
CA PRO A 83 11.56 25.76 3.41
C PRO A 83 10.39 24.88 2.94
N LEU A 84 9.23 25.07 3.56
CA LEU A 84 7.95 24.71 2.96
C LEU A 84 7.68 25.76 1.89
N GLU A 85 8.44 25.72 0.80
CA GLU A 85 7.97 26.31 -0.44
C GLU A 85 6.77 25.46 -0.90
N GLN A 86 5.61 25.83 -0.38
CA GLN A 86 4.33 25.62 -1.02
C GLN A 86 4.36 26.38 -2.35
N THR A 87 5.10 25.86 -3.33
CA THR A 87 4.82 26.19 -4.71
C THR A 87 3.54 25.45 -5.07
N ASN A 88 2.49 26.23 -5.22
CA ASN A 88 1.25 25.88 -5.89
C ASN A 88 1.55 25.31 -7.29
N SER A 89 1.99 24.07 -7.36
CA SER A 89 2.43 23.38 -8.57
C SER A 89 1.26 22.63 -9.21
N ASN A 90 0.09 23.27 -9.27
CA ASN A 90 -1.07 22.72 -9.99
C ASN A 90 -0.78 22.45 -11.48
N ASP A 91 0.32 22.96 -12.03
CA ASP A 91 0.72 22.78 -13.43
C ASP A 91 1.94 21.84 -13.62
N HIS A 92 2.41 21.14 -12.59
CA HIS A 92 3.52 20.21 -12.76
C HIS A 92 3.13 19.04 -13.68
N VAL A 93 4.02 18.64 -14.61
CA VAL A 93 3.81 17.52 -15.57
C VAL A 93 3.36 16.23 -14.86
N ILE A 94 3.86 16.00 -13.64
CA ILE A 94 3.55 14.85 -12.78
C ILE A 94 2.10 14.85 -12.31
N ASN A 95 1.46 16.01 -12.17
CA ASN A 95 0.04 16.09 -11.84
C ASN A 95 -0.88 15.57 -12.95
N LYS A 96 -0.39 15.55 -14.20
CA LYS A 96 -1.08 14.96 -15.36
C LYS A 96 -0.84 13.45 -15.47
N TRP A 97 0.09 12.87 -14.69
CA TRP A 97 0.38 11.45 -14.74
C TRP A 97 -0.73 10.62 -14.08
N SER A 98 -1.00 9.45 -14.67
CA SER A 98 -1.92 8.48 -14.07
C SER A 98 -1.33 7.88 -12.79
N LYS A 99 -2.19 7.43 -11.87
CA LYS A 99 -1.77 6.75 -10.63
C LYS A 99 -0.77 5.62 -10.94
N ARG A 100 -1.07 4.78 -11.92
CA ARG A 100 -0.18 3.67 -12.31
C ARG A 100 1.23 4.14 -12.64
N LYS A 101 1.36 5.27 -13.34
CA LYS A 101 2.65 5.83 -13.75
C LYS A 101 3.44 6.42 -12.59
N LEU A 102 2.78 7.06 -11.63
CA LEU A 102 3.40 7.55 -10.40
C LEU A 102 4.03 6.40 -9.62
N PHE A 103 3.27 5.32 -9.43
CA PHE A 103 3.77 4.13 -8.72
C PHE A 103 4.83 3.36 -9.52
N GLU A 104 4.73 3.33 -10.84
CA GLU A 104 5.77 2.74 -11.71
C GLU A 104 7.09 3.53 -11.63
N PHE A 105 7.02 4.86 -11.57
CA PHE A 105 8.19 5.71 -11.33
C PHE A 105 8.82 5.39 -9.98
N LEU A 106 8.03 5.40 -8.89
CA LEU A 106 8.54 5.07 -7.55
C LEU A 106 9.12 3.64 -7.47
N PHE A 107 8.49 2.68 -8.15
CA PHE A 107 8.98 1.32 -8.23
C PHE A 107 10.36 1.22 -8.87
N ASN A 108 10.60 1.95 -9.97
CA ASN A 108 11.93 2.02 -10.60
C ASN A 108 12.98 2.62 -9.67
N GLU A 109 12.57 3.60 -8.86
CA GLU A 109 13.40 4.20 -7.80
C GLU A 109 13.54 3.32 -6.56
N LYS A 110 12.92 2.14 -6.53
CA LYS A 110 12.87 1.21 -5.40
C LYS A 110 12.24 1.81 -4.14
N ILE A 111 11.31 2.75 -4.32
CA ILE A 111 10.54 3.37 -3.26
C ILE A 111 9.13 2.77 -3.28
N TYR A 112 8.71 2.28 -2.13
CA TYR A 112 7.45 1.58 -1.94
C TYR A 112 6.60 2.37 -0.95
N PRO A 113 5.70 3.24 -1.44
CA PRO A 113 4.75 3.95 -0.57
C PRO A 113 3.81 2.96 0.13
N ASP A 114 3.25 3.39 1.27
CA ASP A 114 2.32 2.57 2.04
C ASP A 114 0.99 2.40 1.29
N VAL A 115 0.28 1.29 1.56
CA VAL A 115 -0.97 0.95 0.85
C VAL A 115 -2.05 2.02 1.03
N ASP A 116 -2.06 2.69 2.18
CA ASP A 116 -3.03 3.71 2.57
C ASP A 116 -2.52 5.15 2.39
N GLU A 117 -1.35 5.33 1.75
CA GLU A 117 -0.76 6.66 1.58
C GLU A 117 -1.59 7.51 0.62
N ASP A 118 -1.82 8.78 1.00
CA ASP A 118 -2.65 9.68 0.20
C ASP A 118 -1.98 9.99 -1.14
N LEU A 119 -2.78 10.03 -2.20
CA LEU A 119 -2.28 10.23 -3.56
C LEU A 119 -1.55 11.58 -3.71
N ASN A 120 -1.93 12.58 -2.91
CA ASN A 120 -1.27 13.87 -2.88
C ASN A 120 0.16 13.78 -2.31
N LEU A 121 0.37 12.95 -1.28
CA LEU A 121 1.69 12.71 -0.70
C LEU A 121 2.58 11.97 -1.69
N VAL A 122 2.05 10.93 -2.34
CA VAL A 122 2.74 10.19 -3.40
C VAL A 122 3.16 11.13 -4.53
N LYS A 123 2.28 12.03 -4.97
CA LYS A 123 2.61 13.03 -6.00
C LYS A 123 3.72 13.97 -5.55
N LYS A 124 3.65 14.47 -4.32
CA LYS A 124 4.68 15.35 -3.74
C LYS A 124 6.04 14.66 -3.72
N GLN A 125 6.08 13.41 -3.28
CA GLN A 125 7.30 12.60 -3.25
C GLN A 125 7.86 12.35 -4.66
N VAL A 126 6.99 12.04 -5.63
CA VAL A 126 7.42 11.87 -7.03
C VAL A 126 7.96 13.18 -7.61
N ILE A 127 7.36 14.33 -7.29
CA ILE A 127 7.86 15.66 -7.70
C ILE A 127 9.26 15.90 -7.14
N GLU A 128 9.46 15.69 -5.84
CA GLU A 128 10.75 15.89 -5.18
C GLU A 128 11.86 15.02 -5.81
N ILE A 129 11.57 13.74 -6.04
CA ILE A 129 12.54 12.81 -6.65
C ILE A 129 12.80 13.18 -8.12
N PHE A 130 11.77 13.60 -8.84
CA PHE A 130 11.89 14.00 -10.24
C PHE A 130 12.75 15.26 -10.40
N GLU A 131 12.52 16.27 -9.57
CA GLU A 131 13.33 17.50 -9.54
C GLU A 131 14.77 17.19 -9.14
N PHE A 132 14.96 16.39 -8.09
CA PHE A 132 16.29 15.94 -7.66
C PHE A 132 17.04 15.20 -8.76
N LYS A 133 16.37 14.35 -9.54
CA LYS A 133 16.99 13.64 -10.66
C LYS A 133 17.26 14.52 -11.87
N LYS A 134 16.38 15.49 -12.12
CA LYS A 134 16.55 16.49 -13.18
C LYS A 134 17.80 17.34 -12.93
N GLU A 135 18.03 17.75 -11.69
CA GLU A 135 19.24 18.49 -11.29
C GLU A 135 20.51 17.64 -11.38
N ASN A 136 20.43 16.36 -11.01
CA ASN A 136 21.56 15.43 -11.06
C ASN A 136 21.80 14.77 -12.42
N GLY A 137 20.98 15.06 -13.44
CA GLY A 137 21.12 14.50 -14.79
C GLY A 137 20.96 12.97 -14.89
N THR A 138 20.34 12.34 -13.88
CA THR A 138 20.12 10.87 -13.83
C THR A 138 18.67 10.48 -14.17
N LEU A 139 17.90 11.44 -14.68
CA LEU A 139 16.52 11.23 -15.10
C LEU A 139 16.51 10.35 -16.35
N GLU A 140 15.75 9.25 -16.31
CA GLU A 140 15.64 8.35 -17.45
C GLU A 140 14.99 9.06 -18.65
N GLU A 141 15.52 8.85 -19.86
CA GLU A 141 15.06 9.50 -21.10
C GLU A 141 13.56 9.34 -21.36
N LYS A 142 12.97 8.23 -20.88
CA LYS A 142 11.53 7.94 -21.01
C LYS A 142 10.64 9.00 -20.34
N TYR A 143 11.15 9.69 -19.32
CA TYR A 143 10.44 10.77 -18.61
C TYR A 143 10.80 12.17 -19.12
N ILE A 144 11.88 12.28 -19.90
CA ILE A 144 12.29 13.53 -20.56
C ILE A 144 11.45 13.78 -21.82
N SER A 145 11.07 12.72 -22.55
CA SER A 145 10.27 12.82 -23.78
C SER A 145 8.85 13.35 -23.62
N GLU A 146 8.40 13.56 -22.38
CA GLU A 146 7.05 14.04 -22.04
C GLU A 146 7.03 15.41 -21.37
N LEU A 147 8.21 16.02 -21.18
CA LEU A 147 8.37 17.44 -20.87
C LEU A 147 8.10 18.28 -22.13
#